data_AF-W5Y7L8-F1
#
_entry.id   AF-W5Y7L8-F1
#
_cell.length_a   1.000
_cell.length_b   1.000
_cell.length_c   1.000
_cell.angle_alpha   90.00
_cell.angle_beta   90.00
_cell.angle_gamma   90.00
#
_symmetry.space_group_name_H-M   'P 1'
#
loop_
_entity.id
_entity.type
_entity.pdbx_description
1 polymer ?
#
loop_
_entity_poly.entity_id
_entity_poly.type
_entity_poly.pdbx_seq_one_letter_code
_entity_poly.pdbx_strand_id
1 'polypeptide(L)'
;MNLRIGALRQVVPSSMEYAWGFVTAATPLEGARLHIDWIDAVIECEQGHRTVLDASSYLDLSCPRCDAPTRVVAGEEFQVVDLEVEAA
;
A
#
# COMPACT_ATOMS: atom_id res chain seq x y z
N MET A 1 5.00 -11.01 -9.71
CA MET A 1 4.65 -9.58 -9.83
C MET A 1 4.72 -8.94 -8.47
N ASN A 2 5.41 -7.82 -8.35
CA ASN A 2 5.59 -7.10 -7.10
C ASN A 2 4.80 -5.79 -7.14
N LEU A 3 3.85 -5.63 -6.22
CA LEU A 3 3.04 -4.41 -6.07
C LEU A 3 3.33 -3.71 -4.75
N ARG A 4 3.15 -2.39 -4.74
CA ARG A 4 3.08 -1.56 -3.54
C ARG A 4 1.68 -0.98 -3.40
N ILE A 5 1.07 -1.20 -2.23
CA ILE A 5 -0.27 -0.72 -1.92
C ILE A 5 -0.25 -0.01 -0.57
N GLY A 6 -0.67 1.25 -0.58
CA GLY A 6 -0.75 2.08 0.61
C GLY A 6 -2.04 1.86 1.39
N ALA A 7 -1.96 1.97 2.72
CA ALA A 7 -3.07 1.74 3.64
C ALA A 7 -4.29 2.64 3.37
N LEU A 8 -4.09 3.86 2.87
CA LEU A 8 -5.18 4.80 2.54
C LEU A 8 -5.95 4.42 1.27
N ARG A 9 -5.47 3.44 0.49
CA ARG A 9 -6.24 2.86 -0.63
C ARG A 9 -7.34 1.91 -0.18
N GLN A 10 -7.34 1.51 1.09
CA GLN A 10 -8.37 0.64 1.68
C GLN A 10 -8.64 -0.64 0.86
N VAL A 11 -7.59 -1.18 0.22
CA VAL A 11 -7.69 -2.44 -0.51
C VAL A 11 -7.89 -3.56 0.50
N VAL A 12 -8.89 -4.40 0.27
CA VAL A 12 -9.07 -5.64 1.03
C VAL A 12 -8.09 -6.68 0.47
N PRO A 13 -7.09 -7.15 1.26
CA PRO A 13 -6.02 -8.03 0.75
C PRO A 13 -6.55 -9.29 0.04
N SER A 14 -7.51 -9.97 0.66
CA SER A 14 -8.12 -11.18 0.12
C SER A 14 -8.84 -10.96 -1.21
N SER A 15 -9.39 -9.77 -1.46
CA SER A 15 -10.02 -9.44 -2.74
C SER A 15 -9.00 -9.30 -3.85
N MET A 16 -7.82 -8.73 -3.55
CA MET A 16 -6.74 -8.59 -4.52
C MET A 16 -6.15 -9.95 -4.90
N GLU A 17 -5.89 -10.81 -3.91
CA GLU A 17 -5.38 -12.17 -4.14
C GLU A 17 -6.36 -13.02 -4.94
N TYR A 18 -7.66 -12.94 -4.60
CA TYR A 18 -8.71 -13.65 -5.34
C TYR A 18 -8.80 -13.18 -6.79
N ALA A 19 -8.84 -11.86 -7.01
CA ALA A 19 -8.91 -11.28 -8.34
C ALA A 19 -7.69 -11.68 -9.18
N TRP A 20 -6.49 -11.69 -8.60
CA TRP A 20 -5.27 -12.14 -9.28
C TRP A 20 -5.35 -13.59 -9.74
N GLY A 21 -5.76 -14.50 -8.87
CA GLY A 21 -5.97 -15.90 -9.23
C GLY A 21 -6.99 -16.06 -10.35
N PHE A 22 -8.08 -15.29 -10.30
CA PHE A 22 -9.11 -15.30 -11.34
C PHE A 22 -8.60 -14.81 -12.71
N VAL A 23 -7.87 -13.69 -12.76
CA VAL A 23 -7.41 -13.13 -14.05
C VAL A 23 -6.24 -13.89 -14.67
N THR A 24 -5.50 -14.66 -13.87
CA THR A 24 -4.35 -15.46 -14.36
C THR A 24 -4.73 -16.88 -14.77
N ALA A 25 -5.84 -17.41 -14.26
CA ALA A 25 -6.30 -18.76 -14.58
C ALA A 25 -6.54 -18.95 -16.09
N ALA A 26 -6.12 -20.10 -16.63
CA ALA A 26 -6.24 -20.43 -18.05
C ALA A 26 -5.56 -19.41 -18.99
N THR A 27 -4.51 -18.74 -18.51
CA THR A 27 -3.64 -17.86 -19.30
C THR A 27 -2.19 -18.36 -19.21
N PRO A 28 -1.25 -17.85 -20.04
CA PRO A 28 0.18 -18.14 -19.86
C PRO A 28 0.75 -17.71 -18.50
N LEU A 29 0.02 -16.90 -17.72
CA LEU A 29 0.40 -16.46 -16.39
C LEU A 29 -0.17 -17.36 -15.28
N GLU A 30 -0.80 -18.49 -15.63
CA GLU A 30 -1.31 -19.43 -14.63
C GLU A 30 -0.19 -19.88 -13.68
N GLY A 31 -0.44 -19.77 -12.37
CA GLY A 31 0.58 -20.04 -11.34
C GLY A 31 1.54 -18.88 -11.05
N ALA A 32 1.45 -17.74 -11.77
CA ALA A 32 2.23 -16.55 -11.47
C ALA A 32 1.89 -16.01 -10.07
N ARG A 33 2.93 -15.64 -9.31
CA ARG A 33 2.77 -15.17 -7.93
C ARG A 33 2.57 -13.65 -7.89
N LEU A 34 1.63 -13.21 -7.06
CA LEU A 34 1.45 -11.83 -6.66
C LEU A 34 2.06 -11.63 -5.28
N HIS A 35 2.99 -10.69 -5.17
CA HIS A 35 3.54 -10.22 -3.90
C HIS A 35 3.16 -8.75 -3.71
N ILE A 36 2.64 -8.41 -2.54
CA ILE A 36 2.19 -7.06 -2.21
C ILE A 36 2.98 -6.58 -0.99
N ASP A 37 3.71 -5.48 -1.18
CA ASP A 37 4.32 -4.69 -0.12
C ASP A 37 3.29 -3.64 0.37
N TRP A 38 2.85 -3.79 1.62
CA TRP A 38 1.86 -2.92 2.24
C TRP A 38 2.54 -1.72 2.87
N ILE A 39 2.18 -0.53 2.42
CA ILE A 39 2.79 0.72 2.86
C ILE A 39 1.89 1.39 3.89
N ASP A 40 2.43 1.61 5.08
CA ASP A 40 1.75 2.33 6.14
C ASP A 40 1.40 3.76 5.72
N ALA A 41 0.27 4.25 6.22
CA ALA A 41 -0.06 5.66 6.11
C ALA A 41 0.83 6.48 7.04
N VAL A 42 1.56 7.45 6.48
CA VAL A 42 2.47 8.30 7.25
C VAL A 42 2.11 9.76 7.02
N ILE A 43 2.01 10.51 8.12
CA ILE A 43 1.85 11.95 8.11
C ILE A 43 3.13 12.65 8.56
N GLU A 44 3.37 13.86 8.04
CA GLU A 44 4.51 14.70 8.36
C GLU A 44 4.07 16.15 8.61
N CYS A 45 4.54 16.75 9.70
CA CYS A 45 4.35 18.18 9.97
C CYS A 45 5.46 19.04 9.34
N GLU A 46 5.28 20.36 9.30
CA GLU A 46 6.30 21.29 8.77
C GLU A 46 7.62 21.27 9.54
N GLN A 47 7.63 20.77 10.78
CA GLN A 47 8.85 20.59 11.59
C GLN A 47 9.57 19.26 11.29
N GLY A 48 9.07 18.44 10.36
CA GLY A 48 9.68 17.19 9.92
C GLY A 48 9.39 15.97 10.81
N HIS A 49 8.57 16.11 11.86
CA HIS A 49 8.11 14.95 12.63
C HIS A 49 7.21 14.07 11.78
N ARG A 50 7.49 12.76 11.77
CA ARG A 50 6.71 11.74 11.07
C ARG A 50 5.95 10.86 12.04
N THR A 51 4.74 10.46 11.69
CA THR A 51 3.93 9.55 12.48
C THR A 51 3.17 8.61 11.56
N VAL A 52 3.19 7.31 11.89
CA VAL A 52 2.36 6.30 11.24
C VAL A 52 0.93 6.45 11.78
N LEU A 53 -0.04 6.54 10.89
CA LEU A 53 -1.45 6.57 11.26
C LEU A 53 -1.93 5.15 11.60
N ASP A 54 -2.56 5.03 12.76
CA ASP A 54 -3.24 3.79 13.14
C ASP A 54 -4.64 3.77 12.53
N ALA A 55 -4.89 2.80 11.64
CA ALA A 55 -6.18 2.60 10.99
C ALA A 55 -7.33 2.23 11.96
N SER A 56 -7.01 1.83 13.19
CA SER A 56 -7.98 1.50 14.25
C SER A 56 -8.34 2.68 15.16
N SER A 57 -7.63 3.80 15.05
CA SER A 57 -7.86 5.01 15.84
C SER A 57 -8.69 6.05 15.08
N TYR A 58 -9.26 7.01 15.81
CA TYR A 58 -9.82 8.22 15.20
C TYR A 58 -8.72 8.93 14.39
N LEU A 59 -9.03 9.32 13.15
CA LEU A 59 -8.09 10.01 12.26
C LEU A 59 -7.81 11.43 12.78
N ASP A 60 -6.87 11.54 13.71
CA ASP A 60 -6.25 12.79 14.09
C ASP A 60 -5.05 13.04 13.17
N LEU A 61 -5.15 14.11 12.37
CA LEU A 61 -4.10 14.53 11.43
C LEU A 61 -3.23 15.65 12.02
N SER A 62 -3.31 15.92 13.31
CA SER A 62 -2.35 16.78 14.00
C SER A 62 -1.08 16.01 14.33
N CYS A 63 0.04 16.71 14.44
CA CYS A 63 1.28 16.09 14.88
C CYS A 63 1.23 15.80 16.39
N PRO A 64 1.43 14.55 16.85
CA PRO A 64 1.35 14.24 18.28
C PRO A 64 2.49 14.84 19.12
N ARG A 65 3.48 15.48 18.48
CA ARG A 65 4.63 16.09 19.16
C ARG A 65 4.55 17.61 19.28
N CYS A 66 3.98 18.28 18.29
CA CYS A 66 3.97 19.75 18.22
C CYS A 66 2.61 20.34 17.86
N ASP A 67 1.57 19.52 17.72
CA ASP A 67 0.18 19.91 17.43
C ASP A 67 -0.02 20.65 16.08
N ALA A 68 1.04 20.79 15.29
CA ALA A 68 0.98 21.42 13.99
C ALA A 68 0.16 20.56 12.99
N PRO A 69 -0.50 21.19 12.01
CA PRO A 69 -1.10 20.49 10.88
C PRO A 69 -0.07 19.61 10.17
N THR A 70 -0.55 18.49 9.62
CA THR A 70 0.30 17.56 8.88
C THR A 70 -0.20 17.35 7.45
N ARG A 71 0.68 16.80 6.61
CA ARG A 71 0.36 16.27 5.28
C ARG A 71 0.64 14.79 5.24
N VAL A 72 -0.08 14.05 4.41
CA VAL A 72 0.24 12.67 4.09
C VAL A 72 1.52 12.64 3.24
N VAL A 73 2.44 11.73 3.58
CA VAL A 73 3.71 11.52 2.87
C VAL A 73 3.94 10.07 2.43
N ALA A 74 3.12 9.13 2.91
CA ALA A 74 3.08 7.74 2.46
C ALA A 74 1.70 7.12 2.76
N GLY A 75 1.38 5.99 2.12
CA GLY A 75 0.14 5.25 2.31
C GLY A 75 -0.89 5.46 1.20
N GLU A 76 -0.56 6.20 0.15
CA GLU A 76 -1.41 6.40 -1.04
C GLU A 76 -0.97 5.57 -2.25
N GLU A 77 -0.02 4.65 -2.07
CA GLU A 77 0.59 3.88 -3.14
C GLU A 77 -0.42 2.91 -3.78
N PHE A 78 -0.34 2.79 -5.09
CA PHE A 78 -0.98 1.71 -5.85
C PHE A 78 -0.17 1.52 -7.14
N GLN A 79 0.98 0.88 -6.99
CA GLN A 79 2.04 0.91 -7.99
C GLN A 79 2.58 -0.49 -8.27
N VAL A 80 2.85 -0.77 -9.56
CA VAL A 80 3.67 -1.92 -9.95
C VAL A 80 5.12 -1.55 -9.72
N VAL A 81 5.82 -2.32 -8.89
CA VAL A 81 7.25 -2.12 -8.61
C VAL A 81 8.07 -2.73 -9.73
N ASP A 82 7.80 -4.01 -10.02
CA ASP A 82 8.49 -4.76 -11.05
C ASP A 82 7.69 -6.03 -11.42
N LEU A 83 8.13 -6.65 -12.51
CA LEU A 83 7.62 -7.91 -13.00
C LEU A 83 8.80 -8.83 -13.35
N GLU A 84 8.87 -9.96 -12.66
CA GLU A 84 9.76 -11.06 -13.02
C GLU A 84 9.11 -11.91 -14.11
N VAL A 85 9.90 -12.21 -15.15
CA VAL A 85 9.50 -13.07 -16.28
C VAL A 85 10.59 -14.09 -16.54
N GLU A 86 10.20 -15.33 -16.84
CA GLU A 86 11.14 -16.34 -17.31
C GLU A 86 11.44 -16.10 -18.79
N ALA A 87 12.72 -16.14 -19.14
CA ALA A 87 13.15 -16.11 -20.54
C ALA A 87 12.89 -17.50 -21.15
N ALA A 88 12.38 -17.49 -22.39
CA ALA A 88 12.10 -18.70 -23.17
C ALA A 88 13.38 -19.44 -23.60
#